data_AF-A0A917HMS6-F1
#
_entry.id   AF-A0A917HMS6-F1
#
_cell.length_a   1.000
_cell.length_b   1.000
_cell.length_c   1.000
_cell.angle_alpha   90.00
_cell.angle_beta   90.00
_cell.angle_gamma   90.00
#
_symmetry.space_group_name_H-M   'P 1'
#
loop_
_entity.id
_entity.type
_entity.pdbx_description
1 polymer ?
#
loop_
_entity_poly.entity_id
_entity_poly.type
_entity_poly.pdbx_seq_one_letter_code
_entity_poly.pdbx_strand_id
1 'polypeptide(L)'
;MEMKEIGEEPETLASKHAATLRNTKQDILPAEVRAGDVGGYRIYPAHPLGDGKIHAGYDTLAQWVVEQKTVIIDGYVGNFWNDLSAGLTTELERLGAQVNWFTMHDFLKPEAEIDRLVNPFLGNEDSVWGTKTSLTLADFYQLEAIAGIEPDSTYTVNVLIGPGAALCGWEASTVYVDLPKNELQHRMNAGSITNLGKATPEKATAMYKRFYFVDWVVCNQHKESLLHRADVVVDGQGVDWITWAYGSDIRSGLTALSQSVFRPRPWFTPGSWGGQWIKDHFQQVNQEEPNYAWSFELIAPENGLVFESDGIQLEVSFDCLMSIAGAKVLGKHHKRFGNEFPIRFDFLDTFEGGNLSIQCHPSLPYIRENFGETITQDETYYMLDCAPNAKVYLGFQDDIDPVAFRQELENSLENNNEVAIDNYVQSFPATKHDLFLIPNGTVHSSGKGNLVLEISATPYIFTFKMYDWLSKDLNGESRPINIEHAFNNLRFDRKGQRVPQELISKPYVFEEGADWKTVHLPTHDVHFYDVHRIEFEGEVTVQTQQAFHVMMLVEGTEVSVRIGNEEKSFRYAETFVIPAAVSEYTLANMGGGTAKVVKAFVKDDYGTAT
;
A
#
# COMPACT_ATOMS: atom_id res chain seq x y z
N MET A 1 -46.80 26.57 3.21
CA MET A 1 -46.45 26.36 4.62
C MET A 1 -45.52 25.17 4.62
N GLU A 2 -44.24 25.48 4.41
CA GLU A 2 -43.14 24.51 4.38
C GLU A 2 -42.88 23.99 5.79
N MET A 3 -42.57 22.71 5.91
CA MET A 3 -41.87 22.16 7.07
C MET A 3 -40.56 21.55 6.56
N LYS A 4 -39.49 22.34 6.67
CA LYS A 4 -38.12 21.85 6.85
C LYS A 4 -37.95 21.51 8.32
N GLU A 5 -37.36 20.35 8.61
CA GLU A 5 -36.16 20.17 9.44
C GLU A 5 -36.00 18.68 9.76
N ILE A 6 -34.95 18.08 9.19
CA ILE A 6 -34.36 16.84 9.68
C ILE A 6 -33.04 17.28 10.29
N GLY A 7 -32.83 16.94 11.56
CA GLY A 7 -31.67 17.36 12.33
C GLY A 7 -30.37 16.75 11.82
N GLU A 8 -29.37 17.59 11.65
CA GLU A 8 -27.97 17.19 11.60
C GLU A 8 -27.53 16.78 13.01
N GLU A 9 -26.86 15.63 13.13
CA GLU A 9 -26.11 15.29 14.34
C GLU A 9 -24.97 16.31 14.54
N PRO A 10 -24.68 16.75 15.76
CA PRO A 10 -23.64 17.74 15.99
C PRO A 10 -22.26 17.10 15.76
N GLU A 11 -21.57 17.53 14.70
CA GLU A 11 -20.12 17.34 14.56
C GLU A 11 -19.42 17.78 15.86
N THR A 12 -18.71 16.85 16.50
CA THR A 12 -17.95 17.13 17.72
C THR A 12 -16.71 17.97 17.39
N LEU A 13 -16.25 18.79 18.34
CA LEU A 13 -15.03 19.60 18.16
C LEU A 13 -13.79 18.75 17.79
N ALA A 14 -13.77 17.48 18.17
CA ALA A 14 -12.74 16.50 17.84
C ALA A 14 -12.73 16.14 16.34
N SER A 15 -13.91 16.02 15.69
CA SER A 15 -13.96 15.73 14.24
C SER A 15 -13.42 16.89 13.41
N LYS A 16 -13.64 18.14 13.84
CA LYS A 16 -13.09 19.33 13.18
C LYS A 16 -11.57 19.46 13.34
N HIS A 17 -11.01 19.03 14.47
CA HIS A 17 -9.57 19.05 14.71
C HIS A 17 -8.84 17.94 13.94
N ALA A 18 -9.47 16.76 13.77
CA ALA A 18 -8.94 15.68 12.94
C ALA A 18 -8.96 16.03 11.45
N ALA A 19 -10.01 16.73 10.97
CA ALA A 19 -10.14 17.13 9.57
C ALA A 19 -9.06 18.11 9.07
N THR A 20 -8.41 18.88 9.97
CA THR A 20 -7.30 19.76 9.61
C THR A 20 -5.94 19.06 9.61
N LEU A 21 -5.85 17.87 10.20
CA LEU A 21 -4.59 17.13 10.36
C LEU A 21 -4.37 16.08 9.26
N ARG A 22 -5.42 15.75 8.50
CA ARG A 22 -5.42 14.71 7.47
C ARG A 22 -6.15 15.22 6.23
N ASN A 23 -5.53 15.16 5.07
CA ASN A 23 -6.15 15.61 3.82
C ASN A 23 -6.81 14.41 3.12
N THR A 24 -7.93 13.97 3.71
CA THR A 24 -8.78 12.92 3.19
C THR A 24 -10.14 12.98 3.88
N LYS A 25 -11.21 12.55 3.20
CA LYS A 25 -12.49 12.30 3.86
C LYS A 25 -12.60 10.87 4.38
N GLN A 26 -11.62 10.00 4.12
CA GLN A 26 -11.64 8.64 4.63
C GLN A 26 -11.44 8.59 6.14
N ASP A 27 -12.26 7.77 6.77
CA ASP A 27 -12.18 7.48 8.20
C ASP A 27 -10.84 6.82 8.53
N ILE A 28 -10.26 7.22 9.67
CA ILE A 28 -9.20 6.45 10.33
C ILE A 28 -9.75 5.07 10.69
N LEU A 29 -8.89 4.06 10.83
CA LEU A 29 -9.27 2.83 11.54
C LEU A 29 -10.01 3.19 12.84
N PRO A 30 -11.26 2.74 13.05
CA PRO A 30 -11.88 2.94 14.34
C PRO A 30 -11.17 2.08 15.38
N ALA A 31 -10.90 2.64 16.57
CA ALA A 31 -10.30 1.88 17.67
C ALA A 31 -11.15 0.67 18.10
N GLU A 32 -12.46 0.76 17.92
CA GLU A 32 -13.41 -0.32 18.18
C GLU A 32 -14.10 -0.76 16.90
N VAL A 33 -14.39 -2.06 16.79
CA VAL A 33 -15.16 -2.61 15.68
C VAL A 33 -16.54 -1.95 15.65
N ARG A 34 -16.85 -1.25 14.56
CA ARG A 34 -18.20 -0.72 14.34
C ARG A 34 -19.14 -1.91 14.14
N ALA A 35 -20.09 -2.10 15.06
CA ALA A 35 -21.08 -3.16 14.97
C ALA A 35 -21.92 -3.01 13.69
N GLY A 36 -21.75 -3.95 12.76
CA GLY A 36 -22.57 -4.04 11.55
C GLY A 36 -22.03 -5.11 10.62
N ASP A 37 -22.81 -6.17 10.39
CA ASP A 37 -22.57 -7.05 9.23
C ASP A 37 -22.92 -6.24 7.98
N VAL A 38 -21.90 -5.65 7.37
CA VAL A 38 -22.09 -4.97 6.09
C VAL A 38 -22.15 -6.06 5.05
N GLY A 39 -23.32 -6.35 4.50
CA GLY A 39 -23.42 -7.28 3.36
C GLY A 39 -22.54 -6.78 2.21
N GLY A 40 -21.66 -7.65 1.67
CA GLY A 40 -20.74 -7.30 0.59
C GLY A 40 -19.32 -6.97 1.05
N TYR A 41 -18.55 -6.30 0.19
CA TYR A 41 -17.12 -6.02 0.39
C TYR A 41 -16.82 -5.34 1.74
N ARG A 42 -15.83 -5.85 2.49
CA ARG A 42 -15.36 -5.30 3.75
C ARG A 42 -14.08 -4.49 3.58
N ILE A 43 -14.10 -3.23 4.03
CA ILE A 43 -12.91 -2.34 3.96
C ILE A 43 -11.96 -2.50 5.17
N TYR A 44 -12.42 -3.09 6.29
CA TYR A 44 -11.61 -3.30 7.51
C TYR A 44 -11.49 -4.80 7.84
N PRO A 45 -10.69 -5.57 7.08
CA PRO A 45 -10.43 -6.97 7.40
C PRO A 45 -9.56 -7.06 8.66
N ALA A 46 -10.10 -7.64 9.73
CA ALA A 46 -9.38 -7.84 10.97
C ALA A 46 -9.03 -9.32 11.20
N HIS A 47 -7.88 -9.56 11.84
CA HIS A 47 -7.40 -10.88 12.21
C HIS A 47 -7.42 -11.05 13.73
N PRO A 48 -7.96 -12.16 14.27
CA PRO A 48 -8.05 -12.33 15.71
C PRO A 48 -6.64 -12.48 16.31
N LEU A 49 -6.38 -11.73 17.38
CA LEU A 49 -5.17 -11.86 18.20
C LEU A 49 -5.40 -12.74 19.44
N GLY A 50 -6.67 -13.05 19.74
CA GLY A 50 -7.12 -13.72 20.96
C GLY A 50 -7.57 -12.72 22.04
N ASP A 51 -8.26 -13.20 23.06
CA ASP A 51 -8.86 -12.37 24.11
C ASP A 51 -7.79 -11.67 24.98
N GLY A 52 -8.06 -10.41 25.36
CA GLY A 52 -7.27 -9.60 26.29
C GLY A 52 -5.91 -9.17 25.76
N LYS A 53 -5.72 -9.11 24.44
CA LYS A 53 -4.42 -8.87 23.80
C LYS A 53 -4.20 -7.46 23.28
N ILE A 54 -5.29 -6.72 23.06
CA ILE A 54 -5.22 -5.31 22.63
C ILE A 54 -5.84 -4.45 23.74
N HIS A 55 -5.15 -3.36 24.05
CA HIS A 55 -5.52 -2.39 25.05
C HIS A 55 -5.79 -1.04 24.38
N ALA A 56 -6.69 -0.24 24.94
CA ALA A 56 -7.03 1.08 24.44
C ALA A 56 -6.69 2.16 25.48
N GLY A 57 -6.33 3.34 24.99
CA GLY A 57 -6.17 4.55 25.80
C GLY A 57 -4.77 4.78 26.35
N TYR A 58 -4.46 6.07 26.55
CA TYR A 58 -3.21 6.52 27.17
C TYR A 58 -3.08 6.10 28.63
N ASP A 59 -4.19 5.93 29.34
CA ASP A 59 -4.24 5.56 30.75
C ASP A 59 -3.73 4.14 30.98
N THR A 60 -4.09 3.19 30.12
CA THR A 60 -3.60 1.81 30.19
C THR A 60 -2.13 1.71 29.83
N LEU A 61 -1.66 2.48 28.83
CA LEU A 61 -0.25 2.53 28.49
C LEU A 61 0.58 3.20 29.61
N ALA A 62 0.06 4.29 30.21
CA ALA A 62 0.72 4.99 31.30
C ALA A 62 0.92 4.08 32.54
N GLN A 63 -0.05 3.22 32.85
CA GLN A 63 0.11 2.21 33.91
C GLN A 63 1.31 1.30 33.65
N TRP A 64 1.43 0.77 32.43
CA TRP A 64 2.58 -0.05 32.04
C TRP A 64 3.90 0.73 32.11
N VAL A 65 3.92 1.98 31.65
CA VAL A 65 5.11 2.86 31.69
C VAL A 65 5.60 3.10 33.13
N VAL A 66 4.69 3.34 34.08
CA VAL A 66 5.03 3.52 35.50
C VAL A 66 5.69 2.27 36.08
N GLU A 67 5.22 1.08 35.70
CA GLU A 67 5.81 -0.18 36.14
C GLU A 67 7.26 -0.36 35.66
N GLN A 68 7.56 0.07 34.43
CA GLN A 68 8.89 -0.06 33.84
C GLN A 68 9.89 0.98 34.37
N LYS A 69 9.42 2.16 34.83
CA LYS A 69 10.20 3.30 35.34
C LYS A 69 11.16 3.97 34.35
N THR A 70 11.69 3.24 33.38
CA THR A 70 12.53 3.78 32.30
C THR A 70 12.08 3.15 31.01
N VAL A 71 11.63 3.98 30.08
CA VAL A 71 11.01 3.54 28.82
C VAL A 71 11.60 4.30 27.64
N ILE A 72 11.85 3.56 26.57
CA ILE A 72 12.18 4.09 25.24
C ILE A 72 10.90 4.04 24.42
N ILE A 73 10.41 5.19 23.94
CA ILE A 73 9.28 5.27 23.00
C ILE A 73 9.83 5.64 21.63
N ASP A 74 10.12 4.62 20.83
CA ASP A 74 10.58 4.74 19.45
C ASP A 74 9.39 4.56 18.48
N GLY A 75 9.58 4.82 17.21
CA GLY A 75 8.55 4.61 16.21
C GLY A 75 8.83 5.26 14.87
N TYR A 76 7.82 5.20 14.01
CA TYR A 76 7.93 5.63 12.63
C TYR A 76 7.79 7.15 12.49
N VAL A 77 8.37 7.72 11.43
CA VAL A 77 8.18 9.14 11.07
C VAL A 77 6.72 9.43 10.73
N GLY A 78 6.24 10.65 10.98
CA GLY A 78 4.85 11.06 10.72
C GLY A 78 3.87 10.85 11.89
N ASN A 79 4.32 10.23 12.98
CA ASN A 79 3.57 10.22 14.23
C ASN A 79 3.48 11.62 14.86
N PHE A 80 2.37 11.91 15.53
CA PHE A 80 2.18 13.15 16.29
C PHE A 80 2.84 13.06 17.67
N TRP A 81 4.17 13.11 17.69
CA TRP A 81 4.99 12.87 18.88
C TRP A 81 4.66 13.78 20.07
N ASN A 82 4.32 15.04 19.81
CA ASN A 82 3.94 15.99 20.85
C ASN A 82 2.60 15.62 21.48
N ASP A 83 1.60 15.25 20.67
CA ASP A 83 0.28 14.83 21.15
C ASP A 83 0.37 13.51 21.93
N LEU A 84 1.18 12.56 21.46
CA LEU A 84 1.46 11.31 22.17
C LEU A 84 2.10 11.58 23.54
N SER A 85 3.13 12.43 23.59
CA SER A 85 3.79 12.82 24.84
C SER A 85 2.84 13.57 25.79
N ALA A 86 1.99 14.46 25.27
CA ALA A 86 1.01 15.20 26.06
C ALA A 86 -0.09 14.28 26.64
N GLY A 87 -0.59 13.35 25.83
CA GLY A 87 -1.56 12.33 26.26
C GLY A 87 -1.01 11.45 27.38
N LEU A 88 0.22 10.93 27.20
CA LEU A 88 0.89 10.16 28.26
C LEU A 88 1.20 10.99 29.50
N THR A 89 1.67 12.23 29.35
CA THR A 89 1.96 13.11 30.49
C THR A 89 0.73 13.30 31.36
N THR A 90 -0.43 13.55 30.73
CA THR A 90 -1.70 13.74 31.45
C THR A 90 -2.04 12.54 32.35
N GLU A 91 -1.89 11.32 31.83
CA GLU A 91 -2.22 10.11 32.59
C GLU A 91 -1.12 9.71 33.59
N LEU A 92 0.16 9.95 33.28
CA LEU A 92 1.28 9.73 34.21
C LEU A 92 1.19 10.67 35.43
N GLU A 93 0.84 11.95 35.22
CA GLU A 93 0.60 12.91 36.30
C GLU A 93 -0.59 12.49 37.17
N ARG A 94 -1.65 11.97 36.54
CA ARG A 94 -2.82 11.42 37.26
C ARG A 94 -2.45 10.23 38.15
N LEU A 95 -1.48 9.41 37.72
CA LEU A 95 -0.91 8.33 38.52
C LEU A 95 0.10 8.83 39.58
N GLY A 96 0.36 10.13 39.65
CA GLY A 96 1.28 10.76 40.60
C GLY A 96 2.76 10.57 40.25
N ALA A 97 3.07 10.18 39.00
CA ALA A 97 4.45 10.00 38.56
C ALA A 97 5.13 11.35 38.29
N GLN A 98 6.38 11.49 38.75
CA GLN A 98 7.25 12.56 38.28
C GLN A 98 8.02 12.04 37.06
N VAL A 99 7.82 12.66 35.91
CA VAL A 99 8.36 12.18 34.63
C VAL A 99 9.51 13.07 34.16
N ASN A 100 10.63 12.44 33.82
CA ASN A 100 11.74 13.07 33.12
C ASN A 100 11.63 12.74 31.63
N TRP A 101 11.41 13.76 30.80
CA TRP A 101 11.24 13.61 29.35
C TRP A 101 12.51 14.03 28.61
N PHE A 102 12.97 13.15 27.73
CA PHE A 102 13.94 13.45 26.69
C PHE A 102 13.27 13.28 25.34
N THR A 103 13.53 14.18 24.39
CA THR A 103 13.01 14.07 23.02
C THR A 103 14.15 13.89 22.02
N MET A 104 14.02 12.92 21.12
CA MET A 104 15.00 12.70 20.05
C MET A 104 15.17 13.92 19.15
N HIS A 105 14.16 14.80 19.09
CA HIS A 105 14.24 16.05 18.33
C HIS A 105 15.44 16.92 18.74
N ASP A 106 15.78 16.95 20.05
CA ASP A 106 16.87 17.77 20.58
C ASP A 106 18.26 17.29 20.13
N PHE A 107 18.35 16.06 19.63
CA PHE A 107 19.60 15.42 19.22
C PHE A 107 19.75 15.31 17.70
N LEU A 108 18.80 15.82 16.92
CA LEU A 108 18.94 15.89 15.48
C LEU A 108 20.16 16.74 15.10
N LYS A 109 20.82 16.38 14.01
CA LYS A 109 21.76 17.30 13.37
C LYS A 109 21.01 18.55 12.88
N PRO A 110 21.68 19.70 12.76
CA PRO A 110 21.06 20.89 12.18
C PRO A 110 20.44 20.58 10.81
N GLU A 111 19.26 21.16 10.51
CA GLU A 111 18.52 20.90 9.27
C GLU A 111 19.39 21.02 8.01
N ALA A 112 20.23 22.07 7.94
CA ALA A 112 21.15 22.28 6.81
C ALA A 112 22.21 21.18 6.66
N GLU A 113 22.57 20.47 7.73
CA GLU A 113 23.45 19.30 7.65
C GLU A 113 22.69 18.07 7.15
N ILE A 114 21.48 17.84 7.66
CA ILE A 114 20.60 16.75 7.20
C ILE A 114 20.31 16.92 5.71
N ASP A 115 19.95 18.12 5.25
CA ASP A 115 19.68 18.37 3.84
C ASP A 115 20.92 18.09 2.96
N ARG A 116 22.14 18.37 3.45
CA ARG A 116 23.38 17.97 2.73
C ARG A 116 23.56 16.45 2.65
N LEU A 117 23.16 15.70 3.67
CA LEU A 117 23.21 14.23 3.65
C LEU A 117 22.19 13.63 2.69
N VAL A 118 20.99 14.23 2.63
CA VAL A 118 19.84 13.72 1.88
C VAL A 118 19.88 14.10 0.40
N ASN A 119 20.32 15.31 0.06
CA ASN A 119 20.32 15.84 -1.32
C ASN A 119 20.93 14.92 -2.40
N PRO A 120 22.03 14.17 -2.16
CA PRO A 120 22.58 13.24 -3.14
C PRO A 120 21.60 12.16 -3.63
N PHE A 121 20.55 11.86 -2.85
CA PHE A 121 19.56 10.82 -3.15
C PHE A 121 18.28 11.37 -3.80
N LEU A 122 18.10 12.69 -3.81
CA LEU A 122 16.88 13.31 -4.31
C LEU A 122 16.94 13.68 -5.79
N GLY A 123 18.09 13.61 -6.48
CA GLY A 123 18.16 13.97 -7.90
C GLY A 123 17.66 15.40 -8.19
N ASN A 124 16.99 15.60 -9.33
CA ASN A 124 16.51 16.93 -9.77
C ASN A 124 15.25 17.40 -9.01
N GLU A 125 15.18 18.67 -8.63
CA GLU A 125 14.07 19.25 -7.86
C GLU A 125 12.69 19.12 -8.56
N ASP A 126 12.64 19.38 -9.87
CA ASP A 126 11.40 19.30 -10.67
C ASP A 126 10.96 17.86 -11.01
N SER A 127 11.76 16.86 -10.63
CA SER A 127 11.47 15.45 -10.85
C SER A 127 10.84 14.83 -9.61
N VAL A 128 9.96 13.85 -9.80
CA VAL A 128 9.45 13.00 -8.69
C VAL A 128 10.41 11.84 -8.36
N TRP A 129 11.50 11.68 -9.11
CA TRP A 129 12.42 10.54 -8.99
C TRP A 129 13.72 10.86 -8.25
N GLY A 130 14.19 9.91 -7.46
CA GLY A 130 15.47 9.90 -6.74
C GLY A 130 16.11 8.51 -6.77
N THR A 131 16.97 8.23 -5.80
CA THR A 131 17.64 6.93 -5.64
C THR A 131 17.59 6.51 -4.19
N LYS A 132 17.32 5.23 -3.91
CA LYS A 132 17.27 4.71 -2.53
C LYS A 132 18.58 5.03 -1.79
N THR A 133 18.45 5.59 -0.58
CA THR A 133 19.59 6.03 0.22
C THR A 133 20.45 4.87 0.73
N SER A 134 21.74 5.15 0.91
CA SER A 134 22.66 4.29 1.66
C SER A 134 22.85 4.73 3.11
N LEU A 135 22.15 5.79 3.55
CA LEU A 135 22.15 6.26 4.92
C LEU A 135 21.42 5.28 5.86
N THR A 136 21.64 5.48 7.15
CA THR A 136 20.92 4.84 8.25
C THR A 136 20.24 5.91 9.09
N LEU A 137 19.27 5.52 9.94
CA LEU A 137 18.57 6.48 10.80
C LEU A 137 19.54 7.23 11.73
N ALA A 138 20.61 6.55 12.17
CA ALA A 138 21.65 7.12 13.02
C ALA A 138 22.39 8.30 12.38
N ASP A 139 22.48 8.37 11.05
CA ASP A 139 23.15 9.46 10.34
C ASP A 139 22.47 10.81 10.52
N PHE A 140 21.21 10.84 10.95
CA PHE A 140 20.42 12.06 11.18
C PHE A 140 20.67 12.70 12.56
N TYR A 141 21.37 11.99 13.46
CA TYR A 141 21.50 12.38 14.86
C TYR A 141 22.94 12.64 15.29
N GLN A 142 23.08 13.43 16.36
CA GLN A 142 24.32 13.67 17.08
C GLN A 142 24.51 12.58 18.14
N LEU A 143 24.97 11.39 17.72
CA LEU A 143 25.01 10.18 18.56
C LEU A 143 25.80 10.35 19.87
N GLU A 144 26.87 11.14 19.87
CA GLU A 144 27.68 11.42 21.07
C GLU A 144 26.87 12.16 22.15
N ALA A 145 25.95 13.06 21.75
CA ALA A 145 25.08 13.77 22.67
C ALA A 145 24.00 12.85 23.25
N ILE A 146 23.47 11.93 22.44
CA ILE A 146 22.49 10.93 22.89
C ILE A 146 23.13 9.94 23.86
N ALA A 147 24.35 9.47 23.59
CA ALA A 147 25.07 8.57 24.49
C ALA A 147 25.37 9.20 25.85
N GLY A 148 25.32 10.54 25.96
CA GLY A 148 25.55 11.28 27.19
C GLY A 148 24.32 11.48 28.08
N ILE A 149 23.11 11.10 27.64
CA ILE A 149 21.92 11.18 28.49
C ILE A 149 21.74 9.92 29.34
N GLU A 150 21.54 10.11 30.64
CA GLU A 150 21.29 9.04 31.60
C GLU A 150 19.93 9.22 32.27
N PRO A 151 19.20 8.13 32.57
CA PRO A 151 18.01 8.20 33.41
C PRO A 151 18.31 8.82 34.78
N ASP A 152 17.49 9.78 35.18
CA ASP A 152 17.62 10.44 36.49
C ASP A 152 16.78 9.70 37.53
N SER A 153 17.48 9.15 38.53
CA SER A 153 16.87 8.41 39.65
C SER A 153 16.00 9.24 40.59
N THR A 154 16.02 10.57 40.49
CA THR A 154 15.14 11.46 41.26
C THR A 154 13.72 11.50 40.72
N TYR A 155 13.53 11.12 39.45
CA TYR A 155 12.23 11.02 38.81
C TYR A 155 11.66 9.60 38.97
N THR A 156 10.33 9.50 39.00
CA THR A 156 9.63 8.21 39.09
C THR A 156 9.71 7.46 37.77
N VAL A 157 9.60 8.20 36.66
CA VAL A 157 9.64 7.67 35.29
C VAL A 157 10.62 8.49 34.46
N ASN A 158 11.46 7.82 33.68
CA ASN A 158 12.29 8.43 32.65
C ASN A 158 11.81 7.94 31.29
N VAL A 159 11.59 8.87 30.35
CA VAL A 159 11.13 8.54 29.00
C VAL A 159 12.01 9.26 27.98
N LEU A 160 12.56 8.49 27.04
CA LEU A 160 13.12 9.04 25.79
C LEU A 160 12.15 8.73 24.66
N ILE A 161 11.69 9.76 23.95
CA ILE A 161 10.67 9.62 22.91
C ILE A 161 11.10 10.20 21.55
N GLY A 162 10.69 9.52 20.48
CA GLY A 162 10.77 10.00 19.11
C GLY A 162 11.42 8.97 18.17
N PRO A 163 11.45 9.24 16.86
CA PRO A 163 12.06 8.33 15.90
C PRO A 163 13.54 8.13 16.24
N GLY A 164 13.98 6.88 16.34
CA GLY A 164 15.36 6.56 16.69
C GLY A 164 15.69 6.61 18.17
N ALA A 165 14.71 6.72 19.07
CA ALA A 165 14.92 6.72 20.53
C ALA A 165 15.76 5.52 21.01
N ALA A 166 15.61 4.35 20.40
CA ALA A 166 16.38 3.15 20.74
C ALA A 166 17.87 3.22 20.38
N LEU A 167 18.33 4.31 19.72
CA LEU A 167 19.75 4.58 19.48
C LEU A 167 20.49 5.08 20.72
N CYS A 168 19.78 5.42 21.81
CA CYS A 168 20.41 5.93 23.03
C CYS A 168 21.26 4.93 23.81
N GLY A 169 21.11 3.64 23.54
CA GLY A 169 21.84 2.59 24.25
C GLY A 169 21.35 2.33 25.68
N TRP A 170 20.18 2.85 26.06
CA TRP A 170 19.56 2.48 27.34
C TRP A 170 19.11 1.02 27.32
N GLU A 171 19.40 0.30 28.40
CA GLU A 171 18.86 -1.03 28.67
C GLU A 171 17.49 -0.88 29.35
N ALA A 172 16.47 -0.53 28.57
CA ALA A 172 15.14 -0.17 29.04
C ALA A 172 14.04 -0.79 28.16
N SER A 173 12.83 -0.87 28.71
CA SER A 173 11.68 -1.40 27.96
C SER A 173 11.33 -0.49 26.79
N THR A 174 10.99 -1.10 25.65
CA THR A 174 10.79 -0.38 24.39
C THR A 174 9.34 -0.45 23.92
N VAL A 175 8.76 0.71 23.68
CA VAL A 175 7.50 0.91 22.96
C VAL A 175 7.85 1.27 21.52
N TYR A 176 7.23 0.60 20.55
CA TYR A 176 7.33 0.96 19.13
C TYR A 176 5.98 1.49 18.61
N VAL A 177 5.96 2.75 18.20
CA VAL A 177 4.77 3.42 17.63
C VAL A 177 4.81 3.29 16.11
N ASP A 178 3.99 2.39 15.57
CA ASP A 178 3.91 2.18 14.12
C ASP A 178 2.92 3.16 13.48
N LEU A 179 3.13 3.43 12.19
CA LEU A 179 2.24 4.25 11.38
C LEU A 179 2.18 3.71 9.95
N PRO A 180 1.04 3.18 9.50
CA PRO A 180 0.82 2.83 8.10
C PRO A 180 1.07 4.01 7.15
N LYS A 181 1.68 3.73 5.98
CA LYS A 181 2.18 4.78 5.08
C LYS A 181 1.05 5.57 4.40
N ASN A 182 -0.12 4.98 4.21
CA ASN A 182 -1.31 5.70 3.75
C ASN A 182 -1.71 6.83 4.71
N GLU A 183 -1.72 6.58 6.02
CA GLU A 183 -2.03 7.60 7.02
C GLU A 183 -0.95 8.69 7.07
N LEU A 184 0.33 8.30 6.98
CA LEU A 184 1.44 9.24 6.85
C LEU A 184 1.23 10.17 5.63
N GLN A 185 0.82 9.62 4.48
CA GLN A 185 0.53 10.42 3.28
C GLN A 185 -0.64 11.38 3.47
N HIS A 186 -1.71 10.99 4.15
CA HIS A 186 -2.82 11.89 4.45
C HIS A 186 -2.38 13.06 5.34
N ARG A 187 -1.54 12.80 6.33
CA ARG A 187 -0.94 13.83 7.19
C ARG A 187 0.01 14.75 6.42
N MET A 188 0.85 14.18 5.56
CA MET A 188 1.74 14.93 4.66
C MET A 188 0.94 15.87 3.75
N ASN A 189 -0.11 15.38 3.12
CA ASN A 189 -0.96 16.16 2.21
C ASN A 189 -1.77 17.26 2.94
N ALA A 190 -1.93 17.16 4.26
CA ALA A 190 -2.48 18.22 5.10
C ALA A 190 -1.44 19.25 5.56
N GLY A 191 -0.14 18.97 5.36
CA GLY A 191 0.94 19.76 5.92
C GLY A 191 1.07 19.66 7.44
N SER A 192 0.54 18.60 8.05
CA SER A 192 0.53 18.41 9.51
C SER A 192 1.78 17.72 10.06
N ILE A 193 2.62 17.17 9.19
CA ILE A 193 3.89 16.51 9.53
C ILE A 193 5.03 17.04 8.66
N THR A 194 6.26 16.69 9.01
CA THR A 194 7.46 17.02 8.25
C THR A 194 8.26 15.76 7.93
N ASN A 195 9.13 15.84 6.92
CA ASN A 195 10.19 14.86 6.74
C ASN A 195 11.16 14.88 7.93
N LEU A 196 11.87 13.77 8.16
CA LEU A 196 12.74 13.62 9.31
C LEU A 196 13.82 14.73 9.36
N GLY A 197 13.80 15.55 10.40
CA GLY A 197 14.78 16.64 10.59
C GLY A 197 14.42 17.98 9.95
N LYS A 198 13.23 18.12 9.34
CA LYS A 198 12.73 19.40 8.80
C LYS A 198 11.88 20.14 9.83
N ALA A 199 12.08 21.46 9.94
CA ALA A 199 11.31 22.31 10.85
C ALA A 199 9.90 22.65 10.34
N THR A 200 9.69 22.70 9.03
CA THR A 200 8.40 23.04 8.40
C THR A 200 8.06 22.08 7.27
N PRO A 201 6.77 21.85 6.99
CA PRO A 201 6.35 21.05 5.84
C PRO A 201 6.76 21.72 4.53
N GLU A 202 7.06 20.91 3.53
CA GLU A 202 7.36 21.34 2.15
C GLU A 202 6.21 20.98 1.21
N LYS A 203 6.38 21.14 -0.10
CA LYS A 203 5.39 20.67 -1.07
C LYS A 203 5.24 19.15 -0.97
N ALA A 204 4.01 18.65 -0.99
CA ALA A 204 3.71 17.22 -0.86
C ALA A 204 4.51 16.34 -1.83
N THR A 205 4.73 16.78 -3.07
CA THR A 205 5.54 16.04 -4.06
C THR A 205 7.01 15.90 -3.66
N ALA A 206 7.63 16.96 -3.13
CA ALA A 206 8.99 16.93 -2.64
C ALA A 206 9.11 16.10 -1.36
N MET A 207 8.13 16.22 -0.46
CA MET A 207 8.07 15.44 0.77
C MET A 207 7.93 13.95 0.48
N TYR A 208 7.00 13.56 -0.40
CA TYR A 208 6.77 12.18 -0.81
C TYR A 208 8.03 11.57 -1.43
N LYS A 209 8.69 12.32 -2.31
CA LYS A 209 9.95 11.91 -2.92
C LYS A 209 11.02 11.60 -1.86
N ARG A 210 11.22 12.51 -0.91
CA ARG A 210 12.17 12.28 0.19
C ARG A 210 11.75 11.13 1.09
N PHE A 211 10.46 11.00 1.39
CA PHE A 211 9.92 9.86 2.13
C PHE A 211 10.28 8.54 1.44
N TYR A 212 9.96 8.40 0.16
CA TYR A 212 10.16 7.17 -0.59
C TYR A 212 11.65 6.78 -0.69
N PHE A 213 12.52 7.72 -1.06
CA PHE A 213 13.92 7.41 -1.34
C PHE A 213 14.83 7.44 -0.11
N VAL A 214 14.41 8.11 0.97
CA VAL A 214 15.27 8.34 2.14
C VAL A 214 14.57 7.96 3.45
N ASP A 215 13.56 8.72 3.88
CA ASP A 215 13.06 8.61 5.25
C ASP A 215 12.44 7.23 5.51
N TRP A 216 11.66 6.67 4.56
CA TRP A 216 11.09 5.33 4.68
C TRP A 216 12.15 4.25 4.64
N VAL A 217 13.21 4.43 3.85
CA VAL A 217 14.32 3.47 3.77
C VAL A 217 15.00 3.35 5.13
N VAL A 218 15.39 4.49 5.73
CA VAL A 218 16.07 4.50 7.03
C VAL A 218 15.14 4.10 8.18
N CYS A 219 13.86 4.48 8.14
CA CYS A 219 12.90 4.11 9.17
C CYS A 219 12.52 2.64 9.10
N ASN A 220 12.37 2.05 7.91
CA ASN A 220 12.08 0.62 7.75
C ASN A 220 13.28 -0.22 8.23
N GLN A 221 14.51 0.14 7.87
CA GLN A 221 15.71 -0.54 8.38
C GLN A 221 15.76 -0.52 9.92
N HIS A 222 15.46 0.63 10.53
CA HIS A 222 15.42 0.77 11.99
C HIS A 222 14.29 -0.06 12.61
N LYS A 223 13.08 0.00 12.02
CA LYS A 223 11.92 -0.82 12.41
C LYS A 223 12.26 -2.31 12.46
N GLU A 224 12.88 -2.85 11.41
CA GLU A 224 13.28 -4.26 11.35
C GLU A 224 14.23 -4.64 12.51
N SER A 225 15.13 -3.73 12.90
CA SER A 225 16.05 -3.96 14.03
C SER A 225 15.35 -4.00 15.40
N LEU A 226 14.20 -3.34 15.54
CA LEU A 226 13.48 -3.19 16.80
C LEU A 226 12.32 -4.16 16.96
N LEU A 227 11.63 -4.52 15.89
CA LEU A 227 10.36 -5.25 15.93
C LEU A 227 10.48 -6.61 16.66
N HIS A 228 11.63 -7.26 16.54
CA HIS A 228 11.92 -8.53 17.23
C HIS A 228 12.05 -8.40 18.75
N ARG A 229 12.34 -7.20 19.27
CA ARG A 229 12.64 -6.95 20.69
C ARG A 229 11.72 -5.94 21.37
N ALA A 230 10.86 -5.23 20.63
CA ALA A 230 9.89 -4.30 21.22
C ALA A 230 9.00 -5.02 22.25
N ASP A 231 8.80 -4.40 23.41
CA ASP A 231 7.96 -4.91 24.49
C ASP A 231 6.49 -4.58 24.26
N VAL A 232 6.23 -3.40 23.69
CA VAL A 232 4.91 -2.89 23.34
C VAL A 232 4.93 -2.36 21.90
N VAL A 233 3.84 -2.57 21.17
CA VAL A 233 3.57 -1.96 19.87
C VAL A 233 2.30 -1.12 19.98
N VAL A 234 2.37 0.13 19.52
CA VAL A 234 1.27 1.10 19.53
C VAL A 234 0.88 1.40 18.09
N ASP A 235 -0.42 1.43 17.81
CA ASP A 235 -0.96 2.01 16.59
C ASP A 235 -1.05 3.54 16.74
N GLY A 236 -0.20 4.25 15.99
CA GLY A 236 -0.10 5.71 16.03
C GLY A 236 -1.07 6.44 15.10
N GLN A 237 -2.04 5.75 14.49
CA GLN A 237 -3.02 6.36 13.58
C GLN A 237 -3.98 7.30 14.29
N GLY A 238 -4.35 7.01 15.54
CA GLY A 238 -5.23 7.85 16.34
C GLY A 238 -4.61 9.22 16.62
N VAL A 239 -5.42 10.27 16.57
CA VAL A 239 -4.99 11.66 16.87
C VAL A 239 -5.08 11.91 18.37
N ASP A 240 -6.22 11.55 18.96
CA ASP A 240 -6.58 11.78 20.37
C ASP A 240 -6.74 10.48 21.17
N TRP A 241 -6.49 9.33 20.53
CA TRP A 241 -6.53 8.01 21.13
C TRP A 241 -5.39 7.14 20.63
N ILE A 242 -5.10 6.07 21.36
CA ILE A 242 -4.17 5.02 20.95
C ILE A 242 -4.76 3.65 21.26
N THR A 243 -4.34 2.65 20.48
CA THR A 243 -4.44 1.23 20.85
C THR A 243 -3.05 0.62 20.87
N TRP A 244 -2.84 -0.35 21.74
CA TRP A 244 -1.53 -0.99 21.91
C TRP A 244 -1.65 -2.44 22.32
N ALA A 245 -0.61 -3.22 22.05
CA ALA A 245 -0.50 -4.62 22.44
C ALA A 245 0.94 -4.94 22.85
N TYR A 246 1.12 -6.01 23.61
CA TYR A 246 2.47 -6.52 23.87
C TYR A 246 3.12 -6.96 22.56
N GLY A 247 4.38 -6.59 22.36
CA GLY A 247 5.13 -6.97 21.15
C GLY A 247 5.23 -8.49 20.97
N SER A 248 5.20 -9.27 22.06
CA SER A 248 5.17 -10.73 22.00
C SER A 248 3.88 -11.28 21.39
N ASP A 249 2.75 -10.63 21.64
CA ASP A 249 1.46 -11.01 21.07
C ASP A 249 1.40 -10.62 19.59
N ILE A 250 1.86 -9.41 19.23
CA ILE A 250 1.95 -8.99 17.82
C ILE A 250 2.86 -9.94 17.02
N ARG A 251 4.05 -10.28 17.51
CA ARG A 251 4.94 -11.25 16.85
C ARG A 251 4.30 -12.63 16.68
N SER A 252 3.51 -13.07 17.66
CA SER A 252 2.78 -14.33 17.60
C SER A 252 1.66 -14.27 16.57
N GLY A 253 0.89 -13.18 16.52
CA GLY A 253 -0.14 -12.92 15.53
C GLY A 253 0.42 -12.88 14.10
N LEU A 254 1.50 -12.13 13.87
CA LEU A 254 2.19 -12.09 12.57
C LEU A 254 2.71 -13.48 12.15
N THR A 255 3.24 -14.25 13.10
CA THR A 255 3.67 -15.63 12.84
C THR A 255 2.48 -16.52 12.46
N ALA A 256 1.34 -16.38 13.12
CA ALA A 256 0.12 -17.12 12.78
C ALA A 256 -0.41 -16.73 11.39
N LEU A 257 -0.42 -15.43 11.04
CA LEU A 257 -0.80 -14.97 9.70
C LEU A 257 0.09 -15.56 8.60
N SER A 258 1.38 -15.79 8.87
CA SER A 258 2.27 -16.44 7.89
C SER A 258 1.94 -17.92 7.63
N GLN A 259 1.01 -18.50 8.37
CA GLN A 259 0.61 -19.91 8.30
C GLN A 259 -0.89 -20.11 8.01
N SER A 260 -1.62 -19.03 7.77
CA SER A 260 -3.06 -19.04 7.47
C SER A 260 -3.36 -18.01 6.38
N VAL A 261 -4.61 -17.96 5.91
CA VAL A 261 -5.05 -16.95 4.95
C VAL A 261 -5.18 -15.59 5.63
N PHE A 262 -4.65 -14.55 5.00
CA PHE A 262 -4.73 -13.19 5.50
C PHE A 262 -5.12 -12.19 4.39
N ARG A 263 -5.55 -11.01 4.81
CA ARG A 263 -5.92 -9.90 3.94
C ARG A 263 -5.41 -8.60 4.57
N PRO A 264 -4.66 -7.77 3.85
CA PRO A 264 -4.29 -6.44 4.32
C PRO A 264 -5.48 -5.49 4.26
N ARG A 265 -5.42 -4.40 5.03
CA ARG A 265 -6.44 -3.35 4.97
C ARG A 265 -6.30 -2.56 3.66
N PRO A 266 -7.32 -2.57 2.78
CA PRO A 266 -7.33 -1.73 1.59
C PRO A 266 -7.48 -0.25 1.98
N TRP A 267 -7.02 0.64 1.11
CA TRP A 267 -7.37 2.06 1.16
C TRP A 267 -7.59 2.59 -0.25
N PHE A 268 -8.37 3.66 -0.36
CA PHE A 268 -8.92 4.11 -1.63
C PHE A 268 -8.39 5.52 -1.92
N THR A 269 -8.30 5.97 -3.16
CA THR A 269 -7.98 7.38 -3.42
C THR A 269 -8.79 7.96 -4.58
N PRO A 270 -9.29 9.20 -4.45
CA PRO A 270 -9.88 9.92 -5.57
C PRO A 270 -8.79 10.32 -6.57
N GLY A 271 -9.18 10.55 -7.82
CA GLY A 271 -8.23 10.95 -8.85
C GLY A 271 -8.90 11.62 -10.05
N SER A 272 -8.10 12.27 -10.89
CA SER A 272 -8.59 13.06 -12.04
C SER A 272 -9.42 12.25 -13.04
N TRP A 273 -9.13 10.96 -13.16
CA TRP A 273 -9.79 10.03 -14.07
C TRP A 273 -10.78 9.11 -13.36
N GLY A 274 -10.88 9.21 -12.03
CA GLY A 274 -11.57 8.24 -11.18
C GLY A 274 -13.04 8.10 -11.50
N GLY A 275 -13.55 6.90 -11.27
CA GLY A 275 -14.91 6.48 -11.57
C GLY A 275 -15.82 6.37 -10.35
N GLN A 276 -16.99 5.77 -10.58
CA GLN A 276 -18.05 5.61 -9.59
C GLN A 276 -18.28 4.14 -9.18
N TRP A 277 -17.66 3.17 -9.85
CA TRP A 277 -17.94 1.76 -9.60
C TRP A 277 -17.64 1.38 -8.14
N ILE A 278 -16.50 1.83 -7.60
CA ILE A 278 -16.12 1.57 -6.20
C ILE A 278 -17.18 2.15 -5.24
N LYS A 279 -17.68 3.36 -5.49
CA LYS A 279 -18.70 3.99 -4.65
C LYS A 279 -20.00 3.22 -4.65
N ASP A 280 -20.44 2.79 -5.84
CA ASP A 280 -21.70 2.09 -6.05
C ASP A 280 -21.69 0.70 -5.41
N HIS A 281 -20.53 0.04 -5.34
CA HIS A 281 -20.41 -1.34 -4.87
C HIS A 281 -19.91 -1.44 -3.42
N PHE A 282 -19.07 -0.51 -2.94
CA PHE A 282 -18.45 -0.58 -1.62
C PHE A 282 -19.08 0.46 -0.69
N GLN A 283 -20.19 0.10 -0.03
CA GLN A 283 -20.97 1.04 0.79
C GLN A 283 -20.19 1.65 1.97
N GLN A 284 -19.09 1.03 2.39
CA GLN A 284 -18.27 1.51 3.52
C GLN A 284 -17.25 2.59 3.13
N VAL A 285 -16.93 2.78 1.85
CA VAL A 285 -16.05 3.89 1.46
C VAL A 285 -16.77 5.21 1.68
N ASN A 286 -16.04 6.30 1.89
CA ASN A 286 -16.67 7.60 2.07
C ASN A 286 -17.39 8.01 0.77
N GLN A 287 -18.70 8.19 0.85
CA GLN A 287 -19.56 8.47 -0.30
C GLN A 287 -19.54 9.94 -0.74
N GLU A 288 -18.96 10.83 0.07
CA GLU A 288 -18.77 12.25 -0.21
C GLU A 288 -17.50 12.56 -1.01
N GLU A 289 -16.62 11.58 -1.21
CA GLU A 289 -15.52 11.70 -2.18
C GLU A 289 -16.10 11.83 -3.59
N PRO A 290 -15.52 12.66 -4.47
CA PRO A 290 -16.09 12.91 -5.80
C PRO A 290 -16.09 11.65 -6.67
N ASN A 291 -15.06 10.82 -6.53
CA ASN A 291 -14.86 9.55 -7.22
C ASN A 291 -13.85 8.70 -6.44
N TYR A 292 -13.58 7.49 -6.93
CA TYR A 292 -12.36 6.78 -6.61
C TYR A 292 -11.67 6.37 -7.90
N ALA A 293 -10.38 6.65 -7.97
CA ALA A 293 -9.53 6.23 -9.09
C ALA A 293 -8.80 4.92 -8.74
N TRP A 294 -8.27 4.85 -7.52
CA TRP A 294 -7.49 3.70 -7.06
C TRP A 294 -8.13 2.99 -5.86
N SER A 295 -7.91 1.68 -5.78
CA SER A 295 -8.03 0.91 -4.52
C SER A 295 -6.77 0.09 -4.32
N PHE A 296 -5.97 0.47 -3.33
CA PHE A 296 -4.76 -0.21 -2.92
C PHE A 296 -5.15 -1.48 -2.14
N GLU A 297 -5.66 -2.48 -2.85
CA GLU A 297 -6.13 -3.76 -2.30
C GLU A 297 -5.00 -4.54 -1.64
N LEU A 298 -3.86 -4.63 -2.33
CA LEU A 298 -2.65 -5.23 -1.83
C LEU A 298 -1.42 -4.60 -2.49
N ILE A 299 -0.86 -3.61 -1.83
CA ILE A 299 0.41 -2.94 -2.08
C ILE A 299 1.17 -2.95 -0.75
N ALA A 300 1.94 -4.02 -0.51
CA ALA A 300 2.54 -4.27 0.80
C ALA A 300 3.30 -3.06 1.41
N PRO A 301 4.06 -2.25 0.63
CA PRO A 301 4.67 -1.06 1.20
C PRO A 301 3.68 -0.04 1.77
N GLU A 302 2.44 0.01 1.30
CA GLU A 302 1.44 1.02 1.66
C GLU A 302 0.36 0.52 2.64
N ASN A 303 0.05 -0.78 2.62
CA ASN A 303 -1.01 -1.33 3.47
C ASN A 303 -0.53 -1.70 4.88
N GLY A 304 -1.50 -1.81 5.80
CA GLY A 304 -1.34 -2.46 7.08
C GLY A 304 -2.13 -3.76 7.20
N LEU A 305 -1.97 -4.40 8.36
CA LEU A 305 -2.66 -5.60 8.82
C LEU A 305 -3.35 -5.23 10.14
N VAL A 306 -4.66 -5.40 10.17
CA VAL A 306 -5.47 -5.09 11.35
C VAL A 306 -5.60 -6.34 12.21
N PHE A 307 -5.22 -6.24 13.47
CA PHE A 307 -5.55 -7.21 14.50
C PHE A 307 -6.77 -6.76 15.30
N GLU A 308 -7.50 -7.73 15.85
CA GLU A 308 -8.64 -7.48 16.74
C GLU A 308 -8.58 -8.38 17.99
N SER A 309 -9.01 -7.82 19.11
CA SER A 309 -9.13 -8.49 20.41
C SER A 309 -10.20 -7.77 21.23
N ASP A 310 -11.21 -8.51 21.69
CA ASP A 310 -12.33 -8.00 22.49
C ASP A 310 -13.05 -6.76 21.91
N GLY A 311 -13.14 -6.69 20.59
CA GLY A 311 -13.73 -5.58 19.84
C GLY A 311 -12.79 -4.39 19.62
N ILE A 312 -11.55 -4.43 20.12
CA ILE A 312 -10.55 -3.37 19.95
C ILE A 312 -9.64 -3.71 18.76
N GLN A 313 -9.38 -2.74 17.89
CA GLN A 313 -8.56 -2.88 16.69
C GLN A 313 -7.19 -2.21 16.85
N LEU A 314 -6.16 -2.83 16.26
CA LEU A 314 -4.80 -2.32 16.19
C LEU A 314 -4.22 -2.67 14.83
N GLU A 315 -3.71 -1.69 14.10
CA GLU A 315 -3.05 -1.92 12.82
C GLU A 315 -1.53 -1.78 12.92
N VAL A 316 -0.84 -2.71 12.26
CA VAL A 316 0.60 -2.63 12.01
C VAL A 316 0.84 -2.62 10.51
N SER A 317 1.88 -1.94 10.05
CA SER A 317 2.30 -1.97 8.65
C SER A 317 2.55 -3.40 8.14
N PHE A 318 2.24 -3.69 6.89
CA PHE A 318 2.49 -5.01 6.28
C PHE A 318 3.98 -5.39 6.39
N ASP A 319 4.87 -4.41 6.28
CA ASP A 319 6.33 -4.56 6.48
C ASP A 319 6.68 -5.33 7.77
N CYS A 320 5.85 -5.20 8.84
CA CYS A 320 6.02 -5.98 10.07
C CYS A 320 5.87 -7.49 9.86
N LEU A 321 4.91 -7.94 9.05
CA LEU A 321 4.74 -9.36 8.70
C LEU A 321 5.94 -9.87 7.92
N MET A 322 6.42 -9.08 6.95
CA MET A 322 7.55 -9.49 6.12
C MET A 322 8.85 -9.55 6.91
N SER A 323 9.06 -8.62 7.85
CA SER A 323 10.20 -8.64 8.76
C SER A 323 10.18 -9.86 9.69
N ILE A 324 9.03 -10.18 10.30
CA ILE A 324 8.92 -11.30 11.24
C ILE A 324 8.89 -12.67 10.54
N ALA A 325 8.24 -12.77 9.39
CA ALA A 325 7.88 -14.06 8.79
C ALA A 325 7.96 -14.11 7.25
N GLY A 326 8.67 -13.18 6.60
CA GLY A 326 8.78 -13.11 5.13
C GLY A 326 9.22 -14.41 4.46
N ALA A 327 10.11 -15.17 5.08
CA ALA A 327 10.53 -16.48 4.57
C ALA A 327 9.40 -17.53 4.55
N LYS A 328 8.51 -17.50 5.55
CA LYS A 328 7.32 -18.37 5.60
C LYS A 328 6.25 -17.90 4.60
N VAL A 329 6.12 -16.59 4.43
CA VAL A 329 5.20 -16.00 3.47
C VAL A 329 5.61 -16.35 2.05
N LEU A 330 6.85 -16.08 1.63
CA LEU A 330 7.28 -16.21 0.23
C LEU A 330 7.77 -17.62 -0.14
N GLY A 331 8.12 -18.45 0.85
CA GLY A 331 8.62 -19.81 0.63
C GLY A 331 9.84 -19.84 -0.27
N LYS A 332 9.78 -20.62 -1.37
CA LYS A 332 10.91 -20.80 -2.29
C LYS A 332 11.36 -19.51 -2.97
N HIS A 333 10.52 -18.47 -3.00
CA HIS A 333 10.83 -17.18 -3.62
C HIS A 333 11.50 -16.17 -2.67
N HIS A 334 11.60 -16.46 -1.37
CA HIS A 334 12.23 -15.56 -0.38
C HIS A 334 13.68 -15.22 -0.73
N LYS A 335 14.45 -16.18 -1.23
CA LYS A 335 15.85 -15.96 -1.64
C LYS A 335 15.99 -14.84 -2.69
N ARG A 336 14.97 -14.64 -3.52
CA ARG A 336 14.99 -13.65 -4.60
C ARG A 336 14.54 -12.26 -4.14
N PHE A 337 13.46 -12.20 -3.36
CA PHE A 337 12.81 -10.94 -3.00
C PHE A 337 13.13 -10.45 -1.58
N GLY A 338 13.77 -11.28 -0.75
CA GLY A 338 14.00 -10.96 0.66
C GLY A 338 12.67 -10.69 1.36
N ASN A 339 12.57 -9.54 2.03
CA ASN A 339 11.35 -9.12 2.73
C ASN A 339 10.41 -8.28 1.85
N GLU A 340 10.72 -8.06 0.57
CA GLU A 340 9.83 -7.35 -0.34
C GLU A 340 8.74 -8.31 -0.85
N PHE A 341 7.47 -7.99 -0.62
CA PHE A 341 6.35 -8.76 -1.18
C PHE A 341 6.16 -8.37 -2.66
N PRO A 342 6.32 -9.30 -3.63
CA PRO A 342 6.63 -8.88 -4.99
C PRO A 342 5.41 -8.61 -5.88
N ILE A 343 4.23 -9.17 -5.56
CA ILE A 343 3.00 -9.02 -6.38
C ILE A 343 2.08 -8.03 -5.69
N ARG A 344 1.50 -7.09 -6.46
CA ARG A 344 0.43 -6.21 -5.99
C ARG A 344 -0.87 -6.39 -6.78
N PHE A 345 -1.98 -6.14 -6.09
CA PHE A 345 -3.33 -5.98 -6.64
C PHE A 345 -3.81 -4.55 -6.36
N ASP A 346 -4.29 -3.86 -7.39
CA ASP A 346 -4.90 -2.53 -7.31
C ASP A 346 -6.16 -2.49 -8.19
N PHE A 347 -7.16 -1.72 -7.81
CA PHE A 347 -8.26 -1.40 -8.71
C PHE A 347 -8.05 -0.05 -9.38
N LEU A 348 -8.13 -0.04 -10.71
CA LEU A 348 -8.22 1.18 -11.49
C LEU A 348 -9.66 1.34 -11.98
N ASP A 349 -10.39 2.27 -11.38
CA ASP A 349 -11.79 2.56 -11.68
C ASP A 349 -11.92 3.75 -12.66
N THR A 350 -12.33 3.46 -13.89
CA THR A 350 -12.64 4.46 -14.92
C THR A 350 -14.13 4.46 -15.30
N PHE A 351 -15.01 3.83 -14.51
CA PHE A 351 -16.46 3.83 -14.74
C PHE A 351 -17.03 5.22 -14.57
N GLU A 352 -17.66 5.75 -15.62
CA GLU A 352 -18.18 7.12 -15.65
C GLU A 352 -17.10 8.21 -15.44
N GLY A 353 -15.82 7.83 -15.36
CA GLY A 353 -14.66 8.70 -15.27
C GLY A 353 -14.03 8.98 -16.63
N GLY A 354 -12.71 9.18 -16.61
CA GLY A 354 -11.88 9.48 -17.77
C GLY A 354 -11.01 8.29 -18.20
N ASN A 355 -10.24 8.49 -19.26
CA ASN A 355 -9.17 7.56 -19.61
C ASN A 355 -8.01 7.72 -18.61
N LEU A 356 -7.34 6.61 -18.27
CA LEU A 356 -6.04 6.67 -17.61
C LEU A 356 -4.99 7.28 -18.56
N SER A 357 -3.92 7.87 -18.03
CA SER A 357 -2.82 8.39 -18.85
C SER A 357 -2.27 7.35 -19.83
N ILE A 358 -1.87 7.81 -21.02
CA ILE A 358 -1.03 7.03 -21.94
C ILE A 358 0.37 6.97 -21.32
N GLN A 359 0.82 5.76 -21.02
CA GLN A 359 1.99 5.55 -20.18
C GLN A 359 2.79 4.30 -20.57
N CYS A 360 3.98 4.16 -20.00
CA CYS A 360 4.76 2.93 -20.00
C CYS A 360 5.55 2.78 -18.69
N HIS A 361 6.04 1.57 -18.42
CA HIS A 361 6.91 1.28 -17.27
C HIS A 361 8.36 1.11 -17.70
N PRO A 362 9.33 1.45 -16.83
CA PRO A 362 10.75 1.31 -17.13
C PRO A 362 11.15 -0.16 -17.31
N SER A 363 12.14 -0.38 -18.18
CA SER A 363 12.87 -1.65 -18.26
C SER A 363 13.77 -1.85 -17.03
N LEU A 364 14.13 -3.10 -16.73
CA LEU A 364 14.97 -3.41 -15.58
C LEU A 364 16.35 -2.74 -15.62
N PRO A 365 17.08 -2.71 -16.76
CA PRO A 365 18.33 -1.95 -16.83
C PRO A 365 18.12 -0.47 -16.55
N TYR A 366 17.07 0.13 -17.11
CA TYR A 366 16.79 1.56 -16.96
C TYR A 366 16.44 1.94 -15.52
N ILE A 367 15.54 1.19 -14.87
CA ILE A 367 15.10 1.51 -13.51
C ILE A 367 16.25 1.36 -12.50
N ARG A 368 17.14 0.39 -12.73
CA ARG A 368 18.32 0.15 -11.90
C ARG A 368 19.35 1.25 -12.06
N GLU A 369 19.68 1.62 -13.30
CA GLU A 369 20.68 2.65 -13.59
C GLU A 369 20.23 4.05 -13.13
N ASN A 370 18.95 4.37 -13.27
CA ASN A 370 18.44 5.73 -13.03
C ASN A 370 17.86 5.92 -11.61
N PHE A 371 17.34 4.87 -10.98
CA PHE A 371 16.60 4.98 -9.71
C PHE A 371 17.03 3.98 -8.63
N GLY A 372 17.94 3.05 -8.95
CA GLY A 372 18.46 2.07 -7.99
C GLY A 372 17.50 0.94 -7.64
N GLU A 373 16.40 0.77 -8.39
CA GLU A 373 15.43 -0.30 -8.14
C GLU A 373 15.89 -1.66 -8.70
N THR A 374 15.44 -2.73 -8.06
CA THR A 374 15.85 -4.11 -8.35
C THR A 374 14.82 -4.89 -9.16
N ILE A 375 13.60 -4.36 -9.27
CA ILE A 375 12.46 -4.93 -9.97
C ILE A 375 11.68 -3.83 -10.70
N THR A 376 11.04 -4.22 -11.79
CA THR A 376 10.22 -3.36 -12.66
C THR A 376 8.76 -3.40 -12.25
N GLN A 377 7.94 -2.48 -12.77
CA GLN A 377 6.49 -2.55 -12.73
C GLN A 377 5.96 -3.22 -14.01
N ASP A 378 6.29 -4.50 -14.20
CA ASP A 378 5.59 -5.29 -15.21
C ASP A 378 4.18 -5.56 -14.70
N GLU A 379 3.17 -5.35 -15.55
CA GLU A 379 1.77 -5.41 -15.12
C GLU A 379 0.85 -6.12 -16.11
N THR A 380 -0.36 -6.40 -15.63
CA THR A 380 -1.46 -6.93 -16.44
C THR A 380 -2.76 -6.28 -16.01
N TYR A 381 -3.65 -6.04 -16.95
CA TYR A 381 -5.02 -5.60 -16.68
C TYR A 381 -5.95 -6.79 -16.77
N TYR A 382 -6.40 -7.29 -15.61
CA TYR A 382 -7.52 -8.21 -15.53
C TYR A 382 -8.80 -7.40 -15.48
N MET A 383 -9.70 -7.60 -16.44
CA MET A 383 -10.95 -6.83 -16.50
C MET A 383 -11.95 -7.37 -15.48
N LEU A 384 -11.99 -6.79 -14.27
CA LEU A 384 -12.94 -7.22 -13.24
C LEU A 384 -14.39 -6.88 -13.65
N ASP A 385 -14.58 -5.69 -14.23
CA ASP A 385 -15.84 -5.28 -14.82
C ASP A 385 -15.63 -4.28 -15.96
N CYS A 386 -16.60 -4.17 -16.88
CA CYS A 386 -16.52 -3.25 -18.00
C CYS A 386 -17.89 -2.81 -18.52
N ALA A 387 -18.03 -1.53 -18.83
CA ALA A 387 -19.17 -0.98 -19.53
C ALA A 387 -19.22 -1.45 -21.00
N PRO A 388 -20.39 -1.42 -21.65
CA PRO A 388 -20.48 -1.67 -23.09
C PRO A 388 -19.55 -0.74 -23.88
N ASN A 389 -18.74 -1.31 -24.78
CA ASN A 389 -17.73 -0.62 -25.60
C ASN A 389 -16.49 -0.10 -24.85
N ALA A 390 -16.26 -0.51 -23.61
CA ALA A 390 -15.00 -0.20 -22.94
C ALA A 390 -13.82 -0.80 -23.71
N LYS A 391 -12.67 -0.12 -23.63
CA LYS A 391 -11.48 -0.47 -24.41
C LYS A 391 -10.20 -0.32 -23.59
N VAL A 392 -9.16 -1.01 -24.01
CA VAL A 392 -7.79 -0.85 -23.51
C VAL A 392 -6.91 -0.38 -24.67
N TYR A 393 -6.16 0.69 -24.45
CA TYR A 393 -5.10 1.13 -25.36
C TYR A 393 -3.86 0.29 -25.09
N LEU A 394 -3.30 -0.33 -26.13
CA LEU A 394 -2.20 -1.27 -25.96
C LEU A 394 -1.35 -1.37 -27.23
N GLY A 395 -0.05 -1.10 -27.11
CA GLY A 395 0.90 -1.21 -28.22
C GLY A 395 0.64 -0.22 -29.37
N PHE A 396 1.60 -0.13 -30.29
CA PHE A 396 1.58 0.89 -31.33
C PHE A 396 0.84 0.43 -32.60
N GLN A 397 0.35 1.39 -33.39
CA GLN A 397 -0.09 1.13 -34.76
C GLN A 397 1.06 0.57 -35.62
N ASP A 398 0.73 -0.20 -36.66
CA ASP A 398 1.75 -0.88 -37.49
C ASP A 398 2.71 0.10 -38.19
N ASP A 399 2.17 1.25 -38.59
CA ASP A 399 2.84 2.35 -39.29
C ASP A 399 3.37 3.45 -38.36
N ILE A 400 3.47 3.18 -37.05
CA ILE A 400 3.99 4.14 -36.07
C ILE A 400 5.32 4.79 -36.52
N ASP A 401 5.32 6.12 -36.55
CA ASP A 401 6.53 6.95 -36.63
C ASP A 401 6.85 7.50 -35.22
N PRO A 402 7.91 6.99 -34.56
CA PRO A 402 8.32 7.45 -33.24
C PRO A 402 8.63 8.95 -33.17
N VAL A 403 9.19 9.53 -34.24
CA VAL A 403 9.57 10.95 -34.28
C VAL A 403 8.32 11.82 -34.33
N ALA A 404 7.37 11.48 -35.21
CA ALA A 404 6.10 12.18 -35.30
C ALA A 404 5.29 12.06 -34.00
N PHE A 405 5.29 10.88 -33.37
CA PHE A 405 4.61 10.68 -32.09
C PHE A 405 5.21 11.55 -30.98
N ARG A 406 6.54 11.59 -30.88
CA ARG A 406 7.25 12.43 -29.90
C ARG A 406 6.90 13.90 -30.07
N GLN A 407 6.96 14.40 -31.30
CA GLN A 407 6.67 15.79 -31.64
C GLN A 407 5.22 16.16 -31.27
N GLU A 408 4.27 15.26 -31.52
CA GLU A 408 2.86 15.51 -31.17
C GLU A 408 2.65 15.59 -29.66
N LEU A 409 3.31 14.72 -28.89
CA LEU A 409 3.28 14.76 -27.42
C LEU A 409 3.93 16.02 -26.85
N GLU A 410 5.09 16.43 -27.38
CA GLU A 410 5.79 17.66 -26.97
C GLU A 410 4.96 18.90 -27.33
N ASN A 411 4.38 18.95 -28.53
CA ASN A 411 3.47 20.01 -28.95
C ASN A 411 2.20 20.08 -28.07
N SER A 412 1.65 18.92 -27.68
CA SER A 412 0.54 18.84 -26.74
C SER A 412 0.89 19.42 -25.38
N LEU A 413 2.06 19.07 -24.84
CA LEU A 413 2.53 19.57 -23.55
C LEU A 413 2.78 21.08 -23.57
N GLU A 414 3.40 21.60 -24.63
CA GLU A 414 3.74 23.02 -24.76
C GLU A 414 2.52 23.90 -25.05
N ASN A 415 1.62 23.44 -25.92
CA ASN A 415 0.54 24.26 -26.48
C ASN A 415 -0.86 23.85 -25.99
N ASN A 416 -0.95 22.88 -25.08
CA ASN A 416 -2.21 22.33 -24.56
C ASN A 416 -3.15 21.84 -25.67
N ASN A 417 -2.58 21.16 -26.67
CA ASN A 417 -3.31 20.59 -27.81
C ASN A 417 -3.70 19.13 -27.53
N GLU A 418 -4.87 18.71 -28.01
CA GLU A 418 -5.26 17.30 -27.92
C GLU A 418 -4.43 16.43 -28.87
N VAL A 419 -4.10 15.22 -28.41
CA VAL A 419 -3.41 14.22 -29.24
C VAL A 419 -4.43 13.21 -29.71
N ALA A 420 -4.51 13.00 -31.02
CA ALA A 420 -5.30 11.91 -31.61
C ALA A 420 -4.61 10.56 -31.40
N ILE A 421 -4.64 10.05 -30.16
CA ILE A 421 -3.88 8.87 -29.72
C ILE A 421 -4.14 7.62 -30.58
N ASP A 422 -5.35 7.42 -31.07
CA ASP A 422 -5.69 6.27 -31.93
C ASP A 422 -4.87 6.24 -33.25
N ASN A 423 -4.27 7.36 -33.67
CA ASN A 423 -3.33 7.40 -34.81
C ASN A 423 -1.98 6.74 -34.50
N TYR A 424 -1.63 6.57 -33.22
CA TYR A 424 -0.31 6.10 -32.78
C TYR A 424 -0.39 4.81 -31.97
N VAL A 425 -1.44 4.65 -31.16
CA VAL A 425 -1.63 3.53 -30.22
C VAL A 425 -2.87 2.75 -30.63
N GLN A 426 -2.78 1.42 -30.66
CA GLN A 426 -3.92 0.56 -30.93
C GLN A 426 -4.87 0.55 -29.72
N SER A 427 -6.16 0.29 -29.98
CA SER A 427 -7.12 0.02 -28.92
C SER A 427 -7.91 -1.25 -29.19
N PHE A 428 -8.22 -1.99 -28.12
CA PHE A 428 -8.90 -3.28 -28.18
C PHE A 428 -10.14 -3.26 -27.29
N PRO A 429 -11.25 -3.88 -27.70
CA PRO A 429 -12.43 -3.99 -26.85
C PRO A 429 -12.10 -4.81 -25.60
N ALA A 430 -12.58 -4.35 -24.45
CA ALA A 430 -12.44 -5.04 -23.18
C ALA A 430 -13.72 -5.78 -22.84
N THR A 431 -13.60 -7.05 -22.45
CA THR A 431 -14.68 -7.86 -21.90
C THR A 431 -14.33 -8.30 -20.50
N LYS A 432 -15.34 -8.44 -19.64
CA LYS A 432 -15.19 -8.98 -18.30
C LYS A 432 -14.41 -10.30 -18.34
N HIS A 433 -13.38 -10.39 -17.52
CA HIS A 433 -12.43 -11.50 -17.40
C HIS A 433 -11.39 -11.67 -18.50
N ASP A 434 -11.25 -10.69 -19.39
CA ASP A 434 -10.08 -10.59 -20.27
C ASP A 434 -8.81 -10.26 -19.45
N LEU A 435 -7.65 -10.66 -19.97
CA LEU A 435 -6.34 -10.32 -19.41
C LEU A 435 -5.45 -9.70 -20.50
N PHE A 436 -5.13 -8.42 -20.34
CA PHE A 436 -4.17 -7.71 -21.17
C PHE A 436 -2.79 -7.70 -20.50
N LEU A 437 -1.74 -7.90 -21.28
CA LEU A 437 -0.37 -8.08 -20.80
C LEU A 437 0.47 -6.84 -21.11
N ILE A 438 1.10 -6.29 -20.09
CA ILE A 438 1.83 -5.02 -20.17
C ILE A 438 3.25 -5.24 -19.62
N PRO A 439 4.11 -5.96 -20.36
CA PRO A 439 5.52 -6.02 -20.04
C PRO A 439 6.15 -4.63 -20.18
N ASN A 440 7.17 -4.33 -19.39
CA ASN A 440 7.86 -3.04 -19.36
C ASN A 440 8.19 -2.47 -20.75
N GLY A 441 8.07 -1.16 -20.92
CA GLY A 441 8.23 -0.47 -22.21
C GLY A 441 7.03 -0.58 -23.16
N THR A 442 5.94 -1.26 -22.79
CA THR A 442 4.69 -1.25 -23.57
C THR A 442 3.95 0.06 -23.37
N VAL A 443 3.57 0.74 -24.45
CA VAL A 443 2.60 1.85 -24.37
C VAL A 443 1.21 1.29 -24.08
N HIS A 444 0.54 1.84 -23.07
CA HIS A 444 -0.77 1.37 -22.66
C HIS A 444 -1.59 2.46 -21.94
N SER A 445 -2.90 2.22 -21.81
CA SER A 445 -3.84 2.99 -20.98
C SER A 445 -5.15 2.21 -20.81
N SER A 446 -5.73 2.26 -19.60
CA SER A 446 -7.13 1.83 -19.40
C SER A 446 -8.06 2.93 -19.93
N GLY A 447 -8.90 2.57 -20.91
CA GLY A 447 -9.92 3.49 -21.42
C GLY A 447 -11.05 3.69 -20.40
N LYS A 448 -11.91 4.67 -20.66
CA LYS A 448 -13.14 4.91 -19.90
C LYS A 448 -14.03 3.66 -19.85
N GLY A 449 -14.68 3.44 -18.71
CA GLY A 449 -15.71 2.43 -18.52
C GLY A 449 -15.17 1.07 -18.07
N ASN A 450 -13.99 1.02 -17.46
CA ASN A 450 -13.35 -0.20 -17.00
C ASN A 450 -13.20 -0.17 -15.47
N LEU A 451 -13.32 -1.35 -14.87
CA LEU A 451 -12.76 -1.63 -13.56
C LEU A 451 -11.67 -2.68 -13.77
N VAL A 452 -10.44 -2.24 -13.69
CA VAL A 452 -9.27 -3.08 -13.88
C VAL A 452 -8.81 -3.58 -12.52
N LEU A 453 -8.67 -4.89 -12.36
CA LEU A 453 -7.76 -5.47 -11.39
C LEU A 453 -6.36 -5.46 -12.00
N GLU A 454 -5.55 -4.49 -11.58
CA GLU A 454 -4.14 -4.44 -11.96
C GLU A 454 -3.40 -5.47 -11.14
N ILE A 455 -2.87 -6.49 -11.82
CA ILE A 455 -1.93 -7.45 -11.22
C ILE A 455 -0.56 -7.08 -11.72
N SER A 456 0.33 -6.68 -10.82
CA SER A 456 1.62 -6.14 -11.21
C SER A 456 2.73 -6.43 -10.20
N ALA A 457 3.95 -6.16 -10.62
CA ALA A 457 5.12 -6.16 -9.78
C ALA A 457 5.17 -4.95 -8.84
N THR A 458 5.74 -5.13 -7.65
CA THR A 458 5.91 -4.07 -6.63
C THR A 458 7.35 -3.56 -6.65
N PRO A 459 7.64 -2.53 -7.46
CA PRO A 459 7.59 -1.17 -6.94
C PRO A 459 6.57 -0.34 -7.74
N TYR A 460 5.86 0.54 -7.04
CA TYR A 460 4.56 1.04 -7.50
C TYR A 460 4.51 2.49 -7.97
N ILE A 461 5.62 3.22 -7.83
CA ILE A 461 5.65 4.63 -8.21
C ILE A 461 6.10 4.86 -9.66
N PHE A 462 6.64 3.85 -10.37
CA PHE A 462 7.35 4.05 -11.63
C PHE A 462 6.45 3.93 -12.87
N THR A 463 5.74 5.01 -13.15
CA THR A 463 4.90 5.16 -14.35
C THR A 463 5.32 6.39 -15.14
N PHE A 464 5.76 6.21 -16.39
CA PHE A 464 6.11 7.32 -17.26
C PHE A 464 4.92 7.73 -18.12
N LYS A 465 4.22 8.75 -17.66
CA LYS A 465 3.08 9.34 -18.36
C LYS A 465 3.58 10.15 -19.55
N MET A 466 2.98 9.96 -20.72
CA MET A 466 3.32 10.68 -21.95
C MET A 466 2.22 11.65 -22.36
N TYR A 467 0.97 11.25 -22.19
CA TYR A 467 -0.19 12.07 -22.48
C TYR A 467 -1.32 11.75 -21.53
N ASP A 468 -2.02 12.79 -21.09
CA ASP A 468 -3.01 12.67 -20.03
C ASP A 468 -4.38 13.22 -20.40
N TRP A 469 -4.70 13.25 -21.69
CA TRP A 469 -6.00 13.72 -22.18
C TRP A 469 -6.29 15.18 -21.80
N LEU A 470 -5.24 15.96 -21.55
CA LEU A 470 -5.30 17.32 -21.01
C LEU A 470 -6.09 17.42 -19.68
N SER A 471 -6.19 16.30 -18.96
CA SER A 471 -6.91 16.23 -17.68
C SER A 471 -6.22 17.08 -16.63
N LYS A 472 -7.02 17.68 -15.77
CA LYS A 472 -6.54 18.38 -14.57
C LYS A 472 -6.67 17.47 -13.36
N ASP A 473 -5.76 17.63 -12.41
CA ASP A 473 -5.90 17.02 -11.10
C ASP A 473 -7.09 17.61 -10.32
N LEU A 474 -7.34 17.09 -9.11
CA LEU A 474 -8.46 17.55 -8.28
C LEU A 474 -8.29 19.01 -7.80
N ASN A 475 -7.09 19.59 -7.93
CA ASN A 475 -6.80 20.99 -7.62
C ASN A 475 -6.88 21.90 -8.86
N GLY A 476 -7.11 21.34 -10.05
CA GLY A 476 -7.16 22.09 -11.31
C GLY A 476 -5.80 22.23 -12.02
N GLU A 477 -4.75 21.58 -11.53
CA GLU A 477 -3.40 21.66 -12.09
C GLU A 477 -3.14 20.54 -13.11
N SER A 478 -2.22 20.76 -14.05
CA SER A 478 -1.80 19.70 -14.97
C SER A 478 -0.97 18.64 -14.23
N ARG A 479 -1.22 17.36 -14.52
CA ARG A 479 -0.42 16.27 -13.96
C ARG A 479 0.98 16.21 -14.60
N PRO A 480 2.02 15.80 -13.86
CA PRO A 480 3.36 15.63 -14.42
C PRO A 480 3.41 14.64 -15.60
N ILE A 481 4.17 15.01 -16.64
CA ILE A 481 4.41 14.22 -17.86
C ILE A 481 5.92 13.96 -17.99
N ASN A 482 6.30 12.75 -18.41
CA ASN A 482 7.67 12.25 -18.46
C ASN A 482 8.02 11.65 -19.84
N ILE A 483 7.80 12.43 -20.92
CA ILE A 483 8.04 11.99 -22.32
C ILE A 483 9.46 11.43 -22.49
N GLU A 484 10.49 12.11 -22.00
CA GLU A 484 11.87 11.65 -22.18
C GLU A 484 12.13 10.29 -21.50
N HIS A 485 11.69 10.10 -20.25
CA HIS A 485 11.80 8.80 -19.58
C HIS A 485 11.04 7.70 -20.33
N ALA A 486 9.84 8.03 -20.84
CA ALA A 486 9.06 7.09 -21.62
C ALA A 486 9.79 6.67 -22.91
N PHE A 487 10.29 7.62 -23.70
CA PHE A 487 10.98 7.35 -24.95
C PHE A 487 12.27 6.55 -24.79
N ASN A 488 12.94 6.67 -23.64
CA ASN A 488 14.09 5.83 -23.30
C ASN A 488 13.71 4.36 -22.99
N ASN A 489 12.42 4.04 -22.86
CA ASN A 489 11.92 2.71 -22.51
C ASN A 489 10.95 2.11 -23.53
N LEU A 490 10.30 2.93 -24.35
CA LEU A 490 9.27 2.47 -25.30
C LEU A 490 9.79 1.40 -26.27
N ARG A 491 9.02 0.31 -26.37
CA ARG A 491 9.26 -0.80 -27.30
C ARG A 491 8.39 -0.63 -28.53
N PHE A 492 8.85 0.20 -29.47
CA PHE A 492 8.15 0.45 -30.74
C PHE A 492 7.97 -0.79 -31.63
N ASP A 493 8.68 -1.89 -31.34
CA ASP A 493 8.50 -3.17 -32.01
C ASP A 493 7.20 -3.91 -31.59
N ARG A 494 6.57 -3.50 -30.49
CA ARG A 494 5.26 -4.01 -30.01
C ARG A 494 4.11 -3.29 -30.73
N LYS A 495 3.95 -3.63 -32.00
CA LYS A 495 3.03 -2.95 -32.92
C LYS A 495 2.29 -3.89 -33.87
N GLY A 496 1.24 -3.37 -34.50
CA GLY A 496 0.43 -4.10 -35.47
C GLY A 496 -0.05 -5.45 -34.93
N GLN A 497 0.06 -6.50 -35.76
CA GLN A 497 -0.43 -7.84 -35.43
C GLN A 497 0.30 -8.53 -34.26
N ARG A 498 1.50 -8.06 -33.88
CA ARG A 498 2.20 -8.62 -32.72
C ARG A 498 1.44 -8.35 -31.42
N VAL A 499 0.74 -7.23 -31.32
CA VAL A 499 0.02 -6.83 -30.11
C VAL A 499 -1.06 -7.86 -29.71
N PRO A 500 -2.07 -8.19 -30.53
CA PRO A 500 -3.05 -9.20 -30.15
C PRO A 500 -2.47 -10.63 -30.07
N GLN A 501 -1.28 -10.86 -30.62
CA GLN A 501 -0.62 -12.18 -30.58
C GLN A 501 0.15 -12.41 -29.28
N GLU A 502 0.85 -11.37 -28.79
CA GLU A 502 1.83 -11.43 -27.70
C GLU A 502 1.33 -10.73 -26.43
N LEU A 503 0.47 -9.71 -26.53
CA LEU A 503 0.07 -8.83 -25.42
C LEU A 503 -1.39 -9.01 -24.97
N ILE A 504 -2.14 -9.90 -25.61
CA ILE A 504 -3.49 -10.28 -25.15
C ILE A 504 -3.45 -11.75 -24.78
N SER A 505 -3.78 -12.06 -23.53
CA SER A 505 -3.76 -13.44 -23.05
C SER A 505 -4.77 -14.29 -23.81
N LYS A 506 -4.43 -15.58 -24.00
CA LYS A 506 -5.29 -16.57 -24.68
C LYS A 506 -5.63 -17.67 -23.67
N PRO A 507 -6.72 -17.51 -22.90
CA PRO A 507 -7.04 -18.44 -21.84
C PRO A 507 -7.35 -19.84 -22.36
N TYR A 508 -6.95 -20.87 -21.62
CA TYR A 508 -7.32 -22.25 -21.90
C TYR A 508 -7.56 -23.02 -20.60
N VAL A 509 -8.37 -24.08 -20.66
CA VAL A 509 -8.57 -24.97 -19.52
C VAL A 509 -7.31 -25.78 -19.30
N PHE A 510 -6.66 -25.57 -18.18
CA PHE A 510 -5.41 -26.24 -17.79
C PHE A 510 -5.70 -27.56 -17.09
N GLU A 511 -6.71 -27.56 -16.21
CA GLU A 511 -7.14 -28.73 -15.46
C GLU A 511 -8.63 -28.58 -15.14
N GLU A 512 -9.36 -29.70 -15.06
CA GLU A 512 -10.77 -29.71 -14.70
C GLU A 512 -11.14 -30.95 -13.86
N GLY A 513 -12.09 -30.76 -12.95
CA GLY A 513 -12.73 -31.80 -12.15
C GLY A 513 -14.22 -31.93 -12.49
N ALA A 514 -15.00 -32.46 -11.55
CA ALA A 514 -16.43 -32.68 -11.75
C ALA A 514 -17.24 -31.37 -11.81
N ASP A 515 -16.93 -30.42 -10.94
CA ASP A 515 -17.67 -29.17 -10.70
C ASP A 515 -16.74 -27.95 -10.63
N TRP A 516 -15.48 -28.10 -11.05
CA TRP A 516 -14.49 -27.04 -11.09
C TRP A 516 -13.56 -27.16 -12.29
N LYS A 517 -12.95 -26.04 -12.69
CA LYS A 517 -11.83 -26.01 -13.63
C LYS A 517 -10.86 -24.89 -13.28
N THR A 518 -9.58 -25.11 -13.55
CA THR A 518 -8.56 -24.08 -13.56
C THR A 518 -8.32 -23.65 -15.00
N VAL A 519 -8.62 -22.40 -15.29
CA VAL A 519 -8.30 -21.73 -16.54
C VAL A 519 -6.94 -21.05 -16.37
N HIS A 520 -5.97 -21.39 -17.20
CA HIS A 520 -4.71 -20.65 -17.26
C HIS A 520 -4.94 -19.43 -18.15
N LEU A 521 -4.57 -18.24 -17.66
CA LEU A 521 -4.48 -17.00 -18.43
C LEU A 521 -3.00 -16.67 -18.61
N PRO A 522 -2.34 -17.21 -19.65
CA PRO A 522 -0.89 -17.10 -19.79
C PRO A 522 -0.44 -15.65 -19.81
N THR A 523 0.61 -15.37 -19.03
CA THR A 523 1.28 -14.08 -18.99
C THR A 523 2.45 -14.00 -19.96
N HIS A 524 2.98 -12.79 -20.19
CA HIS A 524 4.14 -12.57 -21.05
C HIS A 524 5.41 -13.19 -20.43
N ASP A 525 6.39 -13.58 -21.26
CA ASP A 525 7.64 -14.23 -20.80
C ASP A 525 8.48 -13.37 -19.83
N VAL A 526 8.48 -12.05 -20.03
CA VAL A 526 9.09 -11.04 -19.15
C VAL A 526 8.43 -10.99 -17.77
N HIS A 527 7.14 -11.31 -17.64
CA HIS A 527 6.45 -11.29 -16.35
C HIS A 527 6.97 -12.42 -15.46
N PHE A 528 7.37 -12.08 -14.23
CA PHE A 528 7.85 -13.06 -13.27
C PHE A 528 6.72 -13.87 -12.61
N TYR A 529 5.49 -13.38 -12.70
CA TYR A 529 4.30 -14.02 -12.15
C TYR A 529 3.43 -14.55 -13.28
N ASP A 530 2.56 -15.49 -12.93
CA ASP A 530 1.53 -16.03 -13.81
C ASP A 530 0.14 -15.93 -13.18
N VAL A 531 -0.88 -16.09 -14.02
CA VAL A 531 -2.28 -15.90 -13.61
C VAL A 531 -3.13 -17.10 -13.99
N HIS A 532 -3.76 -17.70 -12.98
CA HIS A 532 -4.83 -18.68 -13.16
C HIS A 532 -6.16 -18.08 -12.71
N ARG A 533 -7.26 -18.60 -13.26
CA ARG A 533 -8.62 -18.39 -12.76
C ARG A 533 -9.26 -19.73 -12.46
N ILE A 534 -9.64 -19.91 -11.21
CA ILE A 534 -10.32 -21.11 -10.73
C ILE A 534 -11.82 -20.84 -10.80
N GLU A 535 -12.55 -21.64 -11.57
CA GLU A 535 -14.01 -21.56 -11.72
C GLU A 535 -14.64 -22.79 -11.08
N PHE A 536 -15.59 -22.65 -10.16
CA PHE A 536 -16.16 -23.78 -9.41
C PHE A 536 -17.57 -23.49 -8.89
N GLU A 537 -18.39 -24.55 -8.79
CA GLU A 537 -19.74 -24.47 -8.19
C GLU A 537 -19.77 -24.99 -6.75
N GLY A 538 -19.02 -26.05 -6.44
CA GLY A 538 -18.89 -26.62 -5.09
C GLY A 538 -17.58 -26.24 -4.41
N GLU A 539 -16.63 -27.17 -4.35
CA GLU A 539 -15.33 -26.95 -3.70
C GLU A 539 -14.15 -27.41 -4.56
N VAL A 540 -13.00 -26.77 -4.37
CA VAL A 540 -11.74 -27.15 -5.02
C VAL A 540 -10.60 -27.07 -4.02
N THR A 541 -9.72 -28.07 -4.03
CA THR A 541 -8.50 -28.07 -3.21
C THR A 541 -7.29 -27.72 -4.05
N VAL A 542 -6.49 -26.78 -3.58
CA VAL A 542 -5.35 -26.22 -4.30
C VAL A 542 -4.07 -26.43 -3.48
N GLN A 543 -3.04 -26.95 -4.14
CA GLN A 543 -1.70 -27.06 -3.56
C GLN A 543 -0.93 -25.75 -3.80
N THR A 544 -0.24 -25.25 -2.79
CA THR A 544 0.58 -24.03 -2.91
C THR A 544 1.93 -24.27 -3.55
N GLN A 545 2.43 -25.50 -3.51
CA GLN A 545 3.72 -25.90 -4.08
C GLN A 545 4.89 -25.03 -3.58
N GLN A 546 4.86 -24.70 -2.28
CA GLN A 546 5.85 -23.84 -1.60
C GLN A 546 5.97 -22.42 -2.18
N ALA A 547 4.93 -21.95 -2.88
CA ALA A 547 4.76 -20.58 -3.33
C ALA A 547 3.57 -19.92 -2.61
N PHE A 548 3.61 -18.60 -2.47
CA PHE A 548 2.43 -17.87 -2.04
C PHE A 548 1.47 -17.64 -3.21
N HIS A 549 0.20 -17.46 -2.90
CA HIS A 549 -0.82 -17.08 -3.87
C HIS A 549 -1.49 -15.77 -3.46
N VAL A 550 -1.59 -14.81 -4.37
CA VAL A 550 -2.47 -13.63 -4.23
C VAL A 550 -3.75 -13.93 -4.98
N MET A 551 -4.89 -13.79 -4.31
CA MET A 551 -6.17 -14.25 -4.82
C MET A 551 -7.26 -13.20 -4.68
N MET A 552 -8.24 -13.21 -5.57
CA MET A 552 -9.43 -12.37 -5.47
C MET A 552 -10.65 -13.09 -6.02
N LEU A 553 -11.78 -12.97 -5.33
CA LEU A 553 -13.08 -13.40 -5.86
C LEU A 553 -13.57 -12.41 -6.92
N VAL A 554 -13.55 -12.82 -8.19
CA VAL A 554 -13.88 -11.97 -9.35
C VAL A 554 -15.23 -12.27 -9.99
N GLU A 555 -15.91 -13.35 -9.57
CA GLU A 555 -17.31 -13.66 -9.88
C GLU A 555 -17.90 -14.57 -8.80
N GLY A 556 -19.20 -14.44 -8.52
CA GLY A 556 -19.84 -15.05 -7.37
C GLY A 556 -19.96 -14.07 -6.20
N THR A 557 -20.65 -14.47 -5.14
CA THR A 557 -20.97 -13.58 -4.02
C THR A 557 -20.00 -13.72 -2.85
N GLU A 558 -19.65 -14.97 -2.50
CA GLU A 558 -18.80 -15.30 -1.37
C GLU A 558 -18.13 -16.66 -1.57
N VAL A 559 -16.86 -16.76 -1.20
CA VAL A 559 -16.11 -18.01 -1.09
C VAL A 559 -15.52 -18.15 0.30
N SER A 560 -15.45 -19.36 0.83
CA SER A 560 -14.68 -19.63 2.04
C SER A 560 -13.35 -20.30 1.67
N VAL A 561 -12.31 -19.98 2.45
CA VAL A 561 -10.99 -20.58 2.38
C VAL A 561 -10.79 -21.41 3.64
N ARG A 562 -10.61 -22.72 3.49
CA ARG A 562 -10.35 -23.65 4.59
C ARG A 562 -8.90 -24.10 4.61
N ILE A 563 -8.24 -23.94 5.75
CA ILE A 563 -6.86 -24.36 6.02
C ILE A 563 -6.84 -25.13 7.34
N GLY A 564 -6.69 -26.45 7.27
CA GLY A 564 -6.83 -27.31 8.45
C GLY A 564 -8.22 -27.17 9.09
N ASN A 565 -8.27 -26.67 10.32
CA ASN A 565 -9.52 -26.42 11.05
C ASN A 565 -10.01 -24.97 10.97
N GLU A 566 -9.26 -24.08 10.32
CA GLU A 566 -9.64 -22.68 10.15
C GLU A 566 -10.41 -22.49 8.84
N GLU A 567 -11.45 -21.64 8.87
CA GLU A 567 -12.24 -21.27 7.70
C GLU A 567 -12.52 -19.76 7.74
N LYS A 568 -12.18 -19.05 6.65
CA LYS A 568 -12.44 -17.60 6.51
C LYS A 568 -13.18 -17.31 5.21
N SER A 569 -14.25 -16.53 5.27
CA SER A 569 -15.02 -16.09 4.09
C SER A 569 -14.44 -14.83 3.46
N PHE A 570 -14.50 -14.76 2.13
CA PHE A 570 -14.14 -13.63 1.29
C PHE A 570 -15.26 -13.35 0.29
N ARG A 571 -15.63 -12.08 0.17
CA ARG A 571 -16.74 -11.62 -0.66
C ARG A 571 -16.24 -11.10 -2.01
N TYR A 572 -17.18 -10.86 -2.92
CA TYR A 572 -16.85 -10.36 -4.25
C TYR A 572 -15.93 -9.14 -4.19
N ALA A 573 -14.91 -9.13 -5.05
CA ALA A 573 -13.83 -8.14 -5.13
C ALA A 573 -12.85 -8.09 -3.94
N GLU A 574 -13.01 -8.93 -2.90
CA GLU A 574 -12.04 -8.97 -1.80
C GLU A 574 -10.77 -9.75 -2.20
N THR A 575 -9.61 -9.14 -1.98
CA THR A 575 -8.30 -9.78 -2.12
C THR A 575 -7.93 -10.60 -0.88
N PHE A 576 -7.20 -11.70 -1.04
CA PHE A 576 -6.61 -12.45 0.06
C PHE A 576 -5.31 -13.15 -0.35
N VAL A 577 -4.46 -13.46 0.62
CA VAL A 577 -3.15 -14.08 0.41
C VAL A 577 -3.11 -15.43 1.11
N ILE A 578 -2.64 -16.44 0.37
CA ILE A 578 -2.25 -17.75 0.93
C ILE A 578 -0.72 -17.76 1.02
N PRO A 579 -0.13 -17.77 2.23
CA PRO A 579 1.31 -17.91 2.42
C PRO A 579 1.85 -19.25 1.88
N ALA A 580 3.12 -19.27 1.49
CA ALA A 580 3.80 -20.50 1.06
C ALA A 580 3.95 -21.56 2.16
N ALA A 581 3.85 -21.18 3.45
CA ALA A 581 3.88 -22.12 4.57
C ALA A 581 2.59 -22.95 4.69
N VAL A 582 1.49 -22.52 4.07
CA VAL A 582 0.30 -23.34 3.86
C VAL A 582 0.61 -24.31 2.73
N SER A 583 0.50 -25.62 2.93
CA SER A 583 0.78 -26.61 1.86
C SER A 583 -0.39 -26.74 0.88
N GLU A 584 -1.61 -26.70 1.41
CA GLU A 584 -2.84 -26.84 0.66
C GLU A 584 -3.98 -26.07 1.35
N TYR A 585 -4.99 -25.71 0.56
CA TYR A 585 -6.21 -25.06 1.05
C TYR A 585 -7.40 -25.46 0.17
N THR A 586 -8.59 -25.41 0.73
CA THR A 586 -9.84 -25.66 0.00
C THR A 586 -10.59 -24.35 -0.17
N LEU A 587 -11.02 -24.04 -1.40
CA LEU A 587 -12.01 -23.01 -1.67
C LEU A 587 -13.38 -23.66 -1.75
N ALA A 588 -14.36 -23.13 -1.03
CA ALA A 588 -15.76 -23.54 -1.15
C ALA A 588 -16.62 -22.35 -1.57
N ASN A 589 -17.51 -22.57 -2.53
CA ASN A 589 -18.43 -21.55 -2.98
C ASN A 589 -19.62 -21.48 -2.01
N MET A 590 -19.81 -20.31 -1.41
CA MET A 590 -20.89 -20.08 -0.44
C MET A 590 -22.11 -19.42 -1.09
N GLY A 591 -22.01 -19.04 -2.36
CA GLY A 591 -23.06 -18.43 -3.17
C GLY A 591 -23.78 -19.41 -4.09
N GLY A 592 -24.70 -18.88 -4.89
CA GLY A 592 -25.31 -19.61 -6.01
C GLY A 592 -24.54 -19.41 -7.32
N GLY A 593 -24.59 -20.41 -8.21
CA GLY A 593 -23.91 -20.36 -9.52
C GLY A 593 -22.41 -20.62 -9.41
N THR A 594 -21.65 -20.20 -10.42
CA THR A 594 -20.20 -20.40 -10.48
C THR A 594 -19.45 -19.26 -9.78
N ALA A 595 -18.58 -19.60 -8.83
CA ALA A 595 -17.57 -18.68 -8.32
C ALA A 595 -16.34 -18.69 -9.24
N LYS A 596 -15.71 -17.52 -9.43
CA LYS A 596 -14.43 -17.39 -10.13
C LYS A 596 -13.42 -16.67 -9.24
N VAL A 597 -12.29 -17.32 -8.97
CA VAL A 597 -11.21 -16.76 -8.16
C VAL A 597 -9.97 -16.63 -9.02
N VAL A 598 -9.47 -15.39 -9.18
CA VAL A 598 -8.16 -15.14 -9.79
C VAL A 598 -7.08 -15.53 -8.80
N LYS A 599 -6.01 -16.16 -9.30
CA LYS A 599 -4.85 -16.61 -8.54
C LYS A 599 -3.57 -16.16 -9.26
N ALA A 600 -2.86 -15.20 -8.70
CA ALA A 600 -1.53 -14.80 -9.14
C ALA A 600 -0.44 -15.45 -8.26
N PHE A 601 0.64 -15.91 -8.90
CA PHE A 601 1.76 -16.58 -8.23
C PHE A 601 3.05 -16.36 -9.01
N VAL A 602 4.21 -16.49 -8.35
CA VAL A 602 5.51 -16.37 -9.02
C VAL A 602 5.83 -17.64 -9.79
N LYS A 603 6.30 -17.51 -11.04
CA LYS A 603 6.68 -18.64 -11.89
C LYS A 603 7.91 -19.38 -11.34
N ASP A 604 7.92 -20.69 -11.51
CA ASP A 604 9.01 -21.57 -11.05
C ASP A 604 10.29 -21.41 -11.86
N ASP A 605 10.16 -21.12 -13.16
CA ASP A 605 11.23 -21.03 -14.14
C ASP A 605 11.78 -19.60 -14.33
N TYR A 606 11.24 -18.62 -13.60
CA TYR A 606 11.70 -17.24 -13.69
C TYR A 606 13.03 -17.03 -12.96
N GLY A 607 14.11 -17.48 -13.61
CA GLY A 607 15.52 -17.11 -13.40
C GLY A 607 16.12 -17.43 -12.03
N THR A 608 17.29 -18.08 -11.99
CA THR A 608 18.17 -17.99 -10.82
C THR A 608 18.54 -16.53 -10.62
N ALA A 609 18.35 -15.99 -9.41
CA ALA A 609 18.76 -14.63 -9.04
C ALA A 609 20.18 -14.35 -9.58
N THR A 610 20.29 -13.43 -10.55
CA THR A 610 21.57 -12.95 -11.08
C THR A 610 22.04 -11.75 -10.29
#